data_AF-A0A936HCI9-F1
#
_entry.id   AF-A0A936HCI9-F1
#
_cell.length_a   1.000
_cell.length_b   1.000
_cell.length_c   1.000
_cell.angle_alpha   90.00
_cell.angle_beta   90.00
_cell.angle_gamma   90.00
#
_symmetry.space_group_name_H-M   'P 1'
#
loop_
_entity.id
_entity.type
_entity.pdbx_description
1 polymer ?
#
loop_
_entity_poly.entity_id
_entity_poly.type
_entity_poly.pdbx_seq_one_letter_code
_entity_poly.pdbx_strand_id
1 'polypeptide(L)'
;MAARSESALAEAGSTREAHEVQAMMVIAKRFPRDPVQSTDAILQACSRPTLAENSLYSYSRGGSEITGPSIRLAEAICQNWGNIDSGFKELARGIGPDKVGYSEVLSFAWDMQTNSRKTIAFRVRHWRDTKKAATR
;
A
#
# COMPACT_ATOMS: atom_id res chain seq x y z
N MET A 1 25.57 30.36 -6.27
CA MET A 1 26.02 29.20 -5.47
C MET A 1 24.88 28.29 -5.01
N ALA A 2 23.64 28.77 -4.82
CA ALA A 2 22.50 27.96 -4.33
C ALA A 2 22.04 26.80 -5.25
N ALA A 3 22.09 26.96 -6.58
CA ALA A 3 21.64 25.92 -7.52
C ALA A 3 22.53 24.66 -7.56
N ARG A 4 23.83 24.79 -7.21
CA ARG A 4 24.77 23.64 -7.14
C ARG A 4 24.57 22.81 -5.87
N SER A 5 24.20 23.44 -4.75
CA SER A 5 23.88 22.72 -3.52
C SER A 5 22.56 21.96 -3.62
N GLU A 6 21.57 22.52 -4.32
CA GLU A 6 20.25 21.89 -4.51
C GLU A 6 20.32 20.66 -5.45
N SER A 7 21.12 20.74 -6.51
CA SER A 7 21.44 19.58 -7.38
C SER A 7 22.23 18.50 -6.64
N ALA A 8 23.24 18.86 -5.85
CA ALA A 8 23.99 17.90 -5.04
C ALA A 8 23.11 17.18 -4.00
N LEU A 9 22.15 17.88 -3.39
CA LEU A 9 21.18 17.28 -2.46
C LEU A 9 20.19 16.34 -3.18
N ALA A 10 19.73 16.71 -4.37
CA ALA A 10 18.86 15.87 -5.19
C ALA A 10 19.57 14.59 -5.67
N GLU A 11 20.82 14.69 -6.12
CA GLU A 11 21.66 13.55 -6.50
C GLU A 11 21.96 12.63 -5.30
N ALA A 12 22.27 13.20 -4.14
CA ALA A 12 22.47 12.44 -2.90
C ALA A 12 21.20 11.68 -2.47
N GLY A 13 20.01 12.27 -2.64
CA GLY A 13 18.74 11.60 -2.39
C GLY A 13 18.50 10.42 -3.34
N SER A 14 18.67 10.65 -4.65
CA SER A 14 18.47 9.62 -5.67
C SER A 14 19.43 8.43 -5.52
N THR A 15 20.71 8.69 -5.23
CA THR A 15 21.71 7.63 -4.99
C THR A 15 21.34 6.80 -3.77
N ARG A 16 20.93 7.44 -2.66
CA ARG A 16 20.48 6.72 -1.46
C ARG A 16 19.28 5.82 -1.73
N GLU A 17 18.25 6.31 -2.40
CA GLU A 17 17.06 5.52 -2.74
C GLU A 17 17.42 4.30 -3.60
N ALA A 18 18.30 4.48 -4.59
CA ALA A 18 18.77 3.39 -5.43
C ALA A 18 19.52 2.33 -4.61
N HIS A 19 20.40 2.75 -3.69
CA HIS A 19 21.13 1.84 -2.81
C HIS A 19 20.21 1.09 -1.85
N GLU A 20 19.20 1.75 -1.28
CA GLU A 20 18.21 1.12 -0.40
C GLU A 20 17.42 0.03 -1.16
N VAL A 21 16.92 0.34 -2.36
CA VAL A 21 16.20 -0.64 -3.20
C VAL A 21 17.10 -1.81 -3.59
N GLN A 22 18.34 -1.54 -4.01
CA GLN A 22 19.31 -2.59 -4.34
C GLN A 22 19.61 -3.49 -3.14
N ALA A 23 19.84 -2.90 -1.95
CA ALA A 23 20.11 -3.65 -0.74
C ALA A 23 18.93 -4.57 -0.38
N MET A 24 17.70 -4.07 -0.46
CA MET A 24 16.49 -4.86 -0.21
C MET A 24 16.36 -6.04 -1.18
N MET A 25 16.58 -5.82 -2.48
CA MET A 25 16.55 -6.90 -3.47
C MET A 25 17.64 -7.95 -3.22
N VAL A 26 18.87 -7.53 -2.91
CA VAL A 26 19.98 -8.45 -2.62
C VAL A 26 19.70 -9.28 -1.38
N ILE A 27 19.20 -8.67 -0.29
CA ILE A 27 18.83 -9.37 0.94
C ILE A 27 17.70 -10.37 0.66
N ALA A 28 16.65 -9.96 -0.05
CA ALA A 28 15.52 -10.83 -0.38
C ALA A 28 15.93 -12.05 -1.24
N LYS A 29 16.89 -11.89 -2.15
CA LYS A 29 17.45 -12.99 -2.96
C LYS A 29 18.39 -13.89 -2.15
N ARG A 30 19.17 -13.31 -1.24
CA ARG A 30 20.12 -14.04 -0.39
C ARG A 30 19.44 -14.83 0.72
N PHE A 31 18.37 -14.29 1.28
CA PHE A 31 17.59 -14.89 2.35
C PHE A 31 16.14 -15.07 1.88
N PRO A 32 15.88 -16.10 1.05
CA PRO A 32 14.54 -16.39 0.59
C PRO A 32 13.62 -16.73 1.77
N ARG A 33 12.36 -16.28 1.71
CA ARG A 33 11.33 -16.67 2.69
C ARG A 33 11.01 -18.15 2.57
N ASP A 34 10.60 -18.76 3.69
CA ASP A 34 9.99 -20.08 3.73
C ASP A 34 8.45 -19.92 3.64
N PRO A 35 7.81 -20.35 2.53
CA PRO A 35 6.37 -20.20 2.35
C PRO A 35 5.54 -20.91 3.42
N VAL A 36 6.01 -22.04 3.97
CA VAL A 36 5.28 -22.80 4.98
C VAL A 36 5.30 -22.01 6.28
N GLN A 37 6.49 -21.61 6.74
CA GLN A 37 6.66 -20.82 7.95
C GLN A 37 5.89 -19.49 7.88
N SER A 38 5.95 -18.79 6.74
CA SER A 38 5.20 -17.56 6.52
C SER A 38 3.69 -17.78 6.57
N THR A 39 3.20 -18.89 6.00
CA THR A 39 1.77 -19.23 6.04
C THR A 39 1.32 -19.53 7.47
N ASP A 40 2.10 -20.30 8.23
CA ASP A 40 1.80 -20.59 9.63
C ASP A 40 1.75 -19.32 10.47
N ALA A 41 2.67 -18.38 10.27
CA ALA A 41 2.67 -17.08 10.93
C ALA A 41 1.42 -16.24 10.57
N ILE A 42 0.98 -16.26 9.30
CA ILE A 42 -0.25 -15.60 8.86
C ILE A 42 -1.48 -16.22 9.54
N LEU A 43 -1.58 -17.55 9.57
CA LEU A 43 -2.69 -18.25 10.21
C LEU A 43 -2.72 -17.97 11.72
N GLN A 44 -1.56 -17.97 12.37
CA GLN A 44 -1.44 -17.59 13.77
C GLN A 44 -1.88 -16.14 13.99
N ALA A 45 -1.51 -15.20 13.12
CA ALA A 45 -1.99 -13.81 13.22
C ALA A 45 -3.52 -13.74 13.11
N CYS A 46 -4.12 -14.50 12.19
CA CYS A 46 -5.57 -14.56 11.99
C CYS A 46 -6.32 -15.16 13.18
N SER A 47 -5.66 -15.93 14.05
CA SER A 47 -6.27 -16.43 15.30
C SER A 47 -6.54 -15.34 16.34
N ARG A 48 -5.96 -14.13 16.18
CA ARG A 48 -6.17 -13.01 17.09
C ARG A 48 -7.58 -12.43 16.90
N PRO A 49 -8.42 -12.36 17.94
CA PRO A 49 -9.81 -11.90 17.82
C PRO A 49 -9.94 -10.52 17.15
N THR A 50 -9.06 -9.59 17.54
CA THR A 50 -9.06 -8.23 16.97
C THR A 50 -8.75 -8.18 15.48
N LEU A 51 -7.92 -9.08 14.96
CA LEU A 51 -7.69 -9.18 13.52
C LEU A 51 -8.84 -9.89 12.84
N ALA A 52 -9.32 -11.00 13.40
CA ALA A 52 -10.42 -11.79 12.84
C ALA A 52 -11.67 -10.92 12.61
N GLU A 53 -12.08 -10.13 13.60
CA GLU A 53 -13.23 -9.22 13.52
C GLU A 53 -13.10 -8.15 12.44
N ASN A 54 -11.88 -7.69 12.15
CA ASN A 54 -11.60 -6.62 11.19
C ASN A 54 -11.08 -7.14 9.82
N SER A 55 -10.89 -8.45 9.68
CA SER A 55 -10.30 -9.10 8.51
C SER A 55 -11.25 -9.21 7.33
N LEU A 56 -12.55 -8.98 7.57
CA LEU A 56 -13.59 -8.99 6.55
C LEU A 56 -14.21 -7.60 6.41
N TYR A 57 -14.40 -7.14 5.18
CA TYR A 57 -15.32 -6.05 4.91
C TYR A 57 -16.73 -6.62 4.77
N SER A 58 -17.75 -5.82 5.11
CA SER A 58 -19.14 -6.10 4.78
C SER A 58 -19.80 -4.84 4.22
N TYR A 59 -20.55 -4.99 3.12
CA TYR A 59 -21.48 -3.98 2.66
C TYR A 59 -22.72 -4.63 2.02
N SER A 60 -23.88 -3.97 2.14
CA SER A 60 -25.13 -4.45 1.56
C SER A 60 -25.34 -3.86 0.16
N ARG A 61 -25.66 -4.70 -0.83
CA ARG A 61 -26.05 -4.27 -2.18
C ARG A 61 -27.21 -5.13 -2.67
N GLY A 62 -28.31 -4.49 -3.08
CA GLY A 62 -29.47 -5.19 -3.63
C GLY A 62 -30.20 -6.11 -2.64
N GLY A 63 -30.11 -5.84 -1.33
CA GLY A 63 -30.75 -6.66 -0.29
C GLY A 63 -29.91 -7.85 0.21
N SER A 64 -28.79 -8.15 -0.44
CA SER A 64 -27.81 -9.15 0.03
C SER A 64 -26.60 -8.48 0.68
N GLU A 65 -26.08 -9.11 1.74
CA GLU A 65 -24.79 -8.77 2.34
C GLU A 65 -23.66 -9.36 1.49
N ILE A 66 -22.69 -8.54 1.12
CA ILE A 66 -21.47 -8.94 0.42
C ILE A 66 -20.32 -8.80 1.40
N THR A 67 -19.66 -9.93 1.68
CA THR A 67 -18.48 -9.98 2.53
C THR A 67 -17.24 -10.42 1.76
N GLY A 68 -16.07 -10.00 2.20
CA GLY A 68 -14.81 -10.41 1.59
C GLY A 68 -13.59 -9.95 2.38
N PRO A 69 -12.38 -10.42 2.00
CA PRO A 69 -11.12 -10.03 2.61
C PRO A 69 -10.94 -8.51 2.66
N SER A 70 -10.64 -7.97 3.84
CA SER A 70 -10.40 -6.55 4.05
C SER A 70 -8.94 -6.18 3.81
N ILE A 71 -8.67 -4.87 3.73
CA ILE A 71 -7.30 -4.34 3.69
C ILE A 71 -6.50 -4.73 4.94
N ARG A 72 -7.14 -4.90 6.11
CA ARG A 72 -6.47 -5.29 7.36
C ARG A 72 -5.95 -6.72 7.30
N LEU A 73 -6.68 -7.61 6.63
CA LEU A 73 -6.17 -8.95 6.35
C LEU A 73 -4.97 -8.91 5.41
N ALA A 74 -5.03 -8.09 4.35
CA ALA A 74 -3.92 -7.93 3.42
C ALA A 74 -2.65 -7.36 4.09
N GLU A 75 -2.80 -6.37 4.98
CA GLU A 75 -1.71 -5.82 5.78
C GLU A 75 -1.07 -6.89 6.68
N ALA A 76 -1.88 -7.69 7.37
CA ALA A 76 -1.40 -8.79 8.20
C ALA A 76 -0.66 -9.86 7.38
N ILE A 77 -1.14 -10.16 6.17
CA ILE A 77 -0.43 -11.05 5.24
C ILE A 77 0.93 -10.45 4.88
N CYS A 78 0.99 -9.18 4.46
CA CYS A 78 2.24 -8.53 4.05
C CYS A 78 3.28 -8.53 5.18
N GLN A 79 2.85 -8.28 6.43
CA GLN A 79 3.73 -8.28 7.60
C GLN A 79 4.40 -9.64 7.86
N ASN A 80 3.69 -10.74 7.65
CA ASN A 80 4.18 -12.10 7.95
C ASN A 80 4.77 -12.82 6.73
N TRP A 81 4.42 -12.40 5.51
CA TRP A 81 4.91 -13.01 4.28
C TRP A 81 6.39 -12.72 4.03
N GLY A 82 6.85 -11.52 4.38
CA GLY A 82 8.24 -11.10 4.22
C GLY A 82 8.67 -10.89 2.75
N ASN A 83 9.79 -10.18 2.58
CA ASN A 83 10.35 -9.81 1.28
C ASN A 83 9.36 -9.09 0.33
N ILE A 84 8.34 -8.44 0.89
CA ILE A 84 7.35 -7.65 0.15
C ILE A 84 7.39 -6.20 0.63
N ASP A 85 7.32 -5.27 -0.31
CA ASP A 85 7.15 -3.84 -0.07
C ASP A 85 5.80 -3.42 -0.67
N SER A 86 5.01 -2.65 0.07
CA SER A 86 3.68 -2.23 -0.36
C SER A 86 3.30 -0.91 0.27
N GLY A 87 2.54 -0.10 -0.47
CA GLY A 87 2.06 1.17 0.05
C GLY A 87 1.48 2.06 -1.04
N PHE A 88 1.45 3.35 -0.75
CA PHE A 88 1.05 4.35 -1.71
C PHE A 88 1.84 5.64 -1.53
N LYS A 89 1.95 6.41 -2.61
CA LYS A 89 2.57 7.74 -2.64
C LYS A 89 1.57 8.73 -3.24
N GLU A 90 1.41 9.88 -2.60
CA GLU A 90 0.67 10.99 -3.18
C GLU A 90 1.58 11.72 -4.18
N LEU A 91 1.18 11.76 -5.45
CA LEU A 91 1.96 12.37 -6.53
C LEU A 91 1.66 13.85 -6.68
N ALA A 92 0.37 14.21 -6.58
CA ALA A 92 -0.09 15.58 -6.77
C ALA A 92 -1.44 15.79 -6.06
N ARG A 93 -1.78 17.07 -5.83
CA ARG A 93 -3.12 17.50 -5.45
C ARG A 93 -3.65 18.48 -6.49
N GLY A 94 -4.96 18.42 -6.74
CA GLY A 94 -5.63 19.33 -7.65
C GLY A 94 -7.05 19.65 -7.20
N ILE A 95 -7.70 20.55 -7.94
CA ILE A 95 -9.11 20.89 -7.77
C ILE A 95 -9.82 20.47 -9.06
N GLY A 96 -10.90 19.70 -8.91
CA GLY A 96 -11.74 19.26 -10.01
C GLY A 96 -12.62 20.38 -10.57
N PRO A 97 -13.26 20.16 -11.74
CA PRO A 97 -14.17 21.14 -12.35
C PRO A 97 -15.40 21.45 -11.47
N ASP A 98 -15.74 20.54 -10.57
CA ASP A 98 -16.77 20.65 -9.52
C ASP A 98 -16.32 21.45 -8.29
N LYS A 99 -15.11 22.04 -8.31
CA LYS A 99 -14.45 22.72 -7.18
C LYS A 99 -14.15 21.79 -6.00
N VAL A 100 -14.12 20.47 -6.19
CA VAL A 100 -13.76 19.50 -5.16
C VAL A 100 -12.28 19.13 -5.28
N GLY A 101 -11.56 19.09 -4.16
CA GLY A 101 -10.16 18.66 -4.14
C GLY A 101 -10.00 17.19 -4.53
N TYR A 102 -8.87 16.84 -5.14
CA TYR A 102 -8.47 15.45 -5.35
C TYR A 102 -6.97 15.26 -5.14
N SER A 103 -6.58 14.04 -4.76
CA SER A 103 -5.19 13.59 -4.72
C SER A 103 -4.97 12.57 -5.83
N GLU A 104 -3.89 12.73 -6.59
CA GLU A 104 -3.36 11.68 -7.45
C GLU A 104 -2.47 10.78 -6.61
N VAL A 105 -2.83 9.50 -6.54
CA VAL A 105 -2.17 8.53 -5.68
C VAL A 105 -1.63 7.39 -6.53
N LEU A 106 -0.39 7.01 -6.27
CA LEU A 106 0.26 5.83 -6.82
C LEU A 106 0.31 4.76 -5.74
N SER A 107 -0.49 3.71 -5.83
CA SER A 107 -0.32 2.52 -5.01
C SER A 107 0.63 1.52 -5.66
N PHE A 108 1.37 0.79 -4.85
CA PHE A 108 2.31 -0.22 -5.32
C PHE A 108 2.36 -1.42 -4.36
N ALA A 109 2.69 -2.57 -4.93
CA ALA A 109 3.08 -3.77 -4.21
C ALA A 109 4.20 -4.46 -4.99
N TRP A 110 5.28 -4.81 -4.32
CA TRP A 110 6.46 -5.41 -4.91
C TRP A 110 6.99 -6.54 -4.04
N ASP A 111 6.89 -7.76 -4.54
CA ASP A 111 7.60 -8.89 -3.99
C ASP A 111 9.03 -8.90 -4.54
N MET A 112 9.98 -8.52 -3.70
CA MET A 112 11.39 -8.36 -4.08
C MET A 112 12.09 -9.71 -4.30
N GLN A 113 11.58 -10.79 -3.69
CA GLN A 113 12.13 -12.12 -3.87
C GLN A 113 11.81 -12.67 -5.26
N THR A 114 10.55 -12.57 -5.72
CA THR A 114 10.13 -13.06 -7.05
C THR A 114 10.21 -12.00 -8.14
N ASN A 115 10.43 -10.74 -7.76
CA ASN A 115 10.38 -9.55 -8.59
C ASN A 115 8.99 -9.28 -9.23
N SER A 116 7.91 -9.79 -8.63
CA SER A 116 6.55 -9.46 -9.03
C SER A 116 6.16 -8.08 -8.50
N ARG A 117 5.91 -7.14 -9.41
CA ARG A 117 5.58 -5.75 -9.07
C ARG A 117 4.30 -5.31 -9.75
N LYS A 118 3.41 -4.68 -8.98
CA LYS A 118 2.20 -4.03 -9.48
C LYS A 118 2.16 -2.59 -8.98
N THR A 119 1.82 -1.68 -9.88
CA THR A 119 1.67 -0.26 -9.60
C THR A 119 0.37 0.23 -10.23
N ILE A 120 -0.44 0.97 -9.47
CA ILE A 120 -1.71 1.53 -9.94
C ILE A 120 -1.73 3.01 -9.58
N ALA A 121 -2.01 3.86 -10.57
CA ALA A 121 -2.28 5.27 -10.35
C ALA A 121 -3.80 5.51 -10.38
N PHE A 122 -4.33 6.22 -9.40
CA PHE A 122 -5.74 6.57 -9.34
C PHE A 122 -5.96 7.90 -8.61
N ARG A 123 -7.12 8.52 -8.83
CA ARG A 123 -7.51 9.77 -8.20
C ARG A 123 -8.44 9.51 -7.02
N VAL A 124 -8.10 10.07 -5.87
CA VAL A 124 -8.94 10.05 -4.66
C VAL A 124 -9.56 11.43 -4.49
N ARG A 125 -10.89 11.51 -4.59
CA ARG A 125 -11.64 12.76 -4.36
C ARG A 125 -11.72 13.05 -2.87
N HIS A 126 -11.52 14.30 -2.48
CA HIS A 126 -11.64 14.79 -1.10
C HIS A 126 -13.10 15.11 -0.79
N TRP A 127 -13.91 14.08 -0.62
CA TRP A 127 -15.32 14.22 -0.29
C TRP A 127 -15.74 13.17 0.75
N ARG A 128 -16.80 13.45 1.50
CA ARG A 128 -17.37 12.51 2.46
C ARG A 128 -18.65 11.92 1.87
N ASP A 129 -18.64 10.62 1.61
CA ASP A 129 -19.86 9.88 1.29
C ASP A 129 -20.72 9.76 2.56
N THR A 130 -21.87 10.43 2.58
CA THR A 130 -22.89 10.25 3.63
C THR A 130 -24.05 9.42 3.08
N LYS A 131 -24.52 8.42 3.86
CA LYS A 131 -25.67 7.57 3.51
C LYS A 131 -26.97 8.35 3.30
N LYS A 132 -27.09 9.55 3.88
CA LYS A 132 -28.07 10.58 3.51
C LYS A 132 -27.32 11.61 2.70
N ALA A 133 -27.77 11.85 1.46
CA ALA A 133 -27.28 12.82 0.48
C ALA A 133 -26.05 13.64 0.93
N ALA A 134 -24.92 13.46 0.24
CA ALA A 134 -23.68 14.20 0.46
C ALA A 134 -23.94 15.71 0.57
N THR A 135 -23.93 16.23 1.79
CA THR A 135 -23.92 17.68 2.01
C THR A 135 -22.47 18.15 1.94
N ARG A 136 -22.31 19.19 1.12
CA ARG A 136 -21.08 19.85 0.69
C ARG A 136 -20.13 20.26 1.82
#